data_AF-A0A0M0LRJ8-F1
#
_entry.id   AF-A0A0M0LRJ8-F1
#
_cell.length_a   1.000
_cell.length_b   1.000
_cell.length_c   1.000
_cell.angle_alpha   90.00
_cell.angle_beta   90.00
_cell.angle_gamma   90.00
#
_symmetry.space_group_name_H-M   'P 1'
#
loop_
_entity.id
_entity.type
_entity.pdbx_description
1 polymer ?
#
loop_
_entity_poly.entity_id
_entity_poly.type
_entity_poly.pdbx_seq_one_letter_code
_entity_poly.pdbx_strand_id
1 'polypeptide(L)'
;MLARGGVATPELTRLLQRIFFEAHVLQRRLIEDRQLDEAALGLEAPEVLAKIRSEAAKMPFEPFGGHAEMGHYVEVTKEGEHKGRRGVITTDHESRHEYYQVAFANGTVSGWLKPNELRSSGLVGEVAALQRAMDASAPAVRAECEMRLSVALREALRTVRERVLVDALPLLSLWQSEPLQLQSSHLSFQEYFAAIALCDEGTELSGTPPWQWPAWWANAVKLGAEIPGDRFGRGLLRAAGVTGDTLDLSQKLGGDRPTVRRVLVAMMKTTELKNCSLLKNSIDIESATMLAKMGTENGIMLSGMKRDQTEAKFDSQNLQPADAILIGSDLKFMAVVTALFLRSNNIGDEGAKAIAEALKVNVVLTKLELSGNRIGNEGAIAIAEALKVNAVLTTLFLNDNQIGDEGAKAIAEALKSGTAVLTELRLDWINIGDDDTKAIAESLKVNADVVVTCDMDAQTWQSCVTL
;
A
#
# COMPACT_ATOMS: atom_id res chain seq x y z
N MET A 1 13.44 -9.84 36.46
CA MET A 1 14.34 -9.31 37.52
C MET A 1 14.55 -7.83 37.25
N LEU A 2 14.28 -7.00 38.26
CA LEU A 2 14.38 -5.54 38.23
C LEU A 2 15.81 -5.06 37.98
N ALA A 3 15.88 -4.03 37.13
CA ALA A 3 16.95 -3.05 36.95
C ALA A 3 18.16 -3.16 37.90
N ARG A 4 19.32 -3.49 37.34
CA ARG A 4 20.60 -3.00 37.86
C ARG A 4 21.30 -2.16 36.79
N GLY A 5 21.19 -0.84 36.97
CA GLY A 5 22.18 0.18 36.64
C GLY A 5 22.95 0.04 35.33
N GLY A 6 22.46 0.71 34.31
CA GLY A 6 23.27 1.22 33.21
C GLY A 6 22.45 2.28 32.49
N VAL A 7 22.98 3.49 32.35
CA VAL A 7 22.39 4.47 31.42
C VAL A 7 22.49 3.84 30.03
N ALA A 8 21.36 3.61 29.36
CA ALA A 8 21.39 3.12 27.99
C ALA A 8 22.10 4.18 27.14
N THR A 9 23.28 3.86 26.61
CA THR A 9 23.96 4.77 25.68
C THR A 9 23.14 4.88 24.39
N PRO A 10 23.22 6.01 23.66
CA PRO A 10 22.57 6.14 22.36
C PRO A 10 22.95 5.00 21.39
N GLU A 11 24.20 4.53 21.45
CA GLU A 11 24.71 3.45 20.60
C GLU A 11 24.16 2.08 21.02
N LEU A 12 24.08 1.80 22.33
CA LEU A 12 23.44 0.58 22.82
C LEU A 12 21.95 0.55 22.45
N THR A 13 21.29 1.70 22.51
CA THR A 13 19.90 1.86 22.10
C THR A 13 19.70 1.52 20.63
N ARG A 14 20.49 2.15 19.75
CA ARG A 14 20.47 1.89 18.31
C ARG A 14 20.77 0.44 17.98
N LEU A 15 21.79 -0.13 18.62
CA LEU A 15 22.15 -1.53 18.43
C LEU A 15 20.99 -2.47 18.79
N LEU A 16 20.34 -2.27 19.94
CA LEU A 16 19.19 -3.07 20.34
C LEU A 16 18.00 -2.90 19.39
N GLN A 17 17.69 -1.67 18.97
CA GLN A 17 16.63 -1.38 17.99
C GLN A 17 16.86 -2.17 16.69
N ARG A 18 18.07 -2.08 16.13
CA ARG A 18 18.44 -2.78 14.90
C ARG A 18 18.33 -4.30 15.03
N ILE A 19 18.87 -4.87 16.12
CA ILE A 19 18.85 -6.33 16.35
C ILE A 19 17.41 -6.85 16.44
N PHE A 20 16.56 -6.18 17.22
CA PHE A 20 15.19 -6.63 17.39
C PHE A 20 14.37 -6.45 16.12
N PHE A 21 14.62 -5.39 15.34
CA PHE A 21 14.03 -5.21 14.02
C PHE A 21 14.42 -6.34 13.07
N GLU A 22 15.71 -6.65 12.95
CA GLU A 22 16.19 -7.73 12.07
C GLU A 22 15.67 -9.10 12.53
N ALA A 23 15.63 -9.35 13.84
CA ALA A 23 15.03 -10.56 14.41
C ALA A 23 13.54 -10.66 14.09
N HIS A 24 12.79 -9.55 14.15
CA HIS A 24 11.38 -9.50 13.79
C HIS A 24 11.17 -9.80 12.29
N VAL A 25 11.95 -9.15 11.41
CA VAL A 25 11.92 -9.38 9.96
C VAL A 25 12.18 -10.85 9.62
N LEU A 26 13.15 -11.48 10.30
CA LEU A 26 13.51 -12.89 10.10
C LEU A 26 12.65 -13.88 10.91
N GLN A 27 11.66 -13.39 11.67
CA GLN A 27 10.85 -14.18 12.61
C GLN A 27 11.67 -15.05 13.58
N ARG A 28 12.85 -14.56 14.00
CA ARG A 28 13.75 -15.26 14.92
C ARG A 28 13.49 -14.90 16.36
N ARG A 29 13.50 -15.93 17.22
CA ARG A 29 13.35 -15.77 18.67
C ARG A 29 14.68 -15.71 19.42
N LEU A 30 15.72 -16.33 18.86
CA LEU A 30 17.07 -16.34 19.40
C LEU A 30 17.94 -15.41 18.56
N ILE A 31 18.76 -14.62 19.25
CA ILE A 31 19.73 -13.72 18.63
C ILE A 31 21.11 -14.34 18.84
N GLU A 32 21.73 -14.75 17.74
CA GLU A 32 23.07 -15.32 17.73
C GLU A 32 24.15 -14.24 17.66
N ASP A 33 25.37 -14.60 18.05
CA ASP A 33 26.51 -13.68 18.09
C ASP A 33 26.84 -13.09 16.71
N ARG A 34 26.55 -13.83 15.64
CA ARG A 34 26.63 -13.34 14.25
C ARG A 34 25.65 -12.21 13.98
N GLN A 35 24.40 -12.34 14.42
CA GLN A 35 23.36 -11.34 14.17
C GLN A 35 23.66 -10.04 14.91
N LEU A 36 24.31 -10.15 16.07
CA LEU A 36 24.82 -9.01 16.82
C LEU A 36 25.91 -8.26 16.04
N ASP A 37 26.89 -8.98 15.48
CA ASP A 37 27.94 -8.40 14.62
C ASP A 37 27.34 -7.77 13.34
N GLU A 38 26.40 -8.45 12.68
CA GLU A 38 25.74 -7.92 11.47
C GLU A 38 24.91 -6.67 11.74
N ALA A 39 24.15 -6.64 12.84
CA ALA A 39 23.36 -5.47 13.21
C ALA A 39 24.26 -4.26 13.45
N ALA A 40 25.38 -4.43 14.16
CA ALA A 40 26.35 -3.36 14.38
C ALA A 40 27.03 -2.90 13.09
N LEU A 41 27.47 -3.84 12.25
CA LEU A 41 28.07 -3.50 10.95
C LEU A 41 27.06 -2.80 10.03
N GLY A 42 25.79 -3.19 10.09
CA GLY A 42 24.71 -2.55 9.34
C GLY A 42 24.43 -1.10 9.75
N LEU A 43 24.73 -0.71 10.99
CA LEU A 43 24.54 0.65 11.48
C LEU A 43 25.58 1.64 10.95
N GLU A 44 26.85 1.22 10.81
CA GLU A 44 27.94 2.13 10.44
C GLU A 44 28.59 1.81 9.08
N ALA A 45 28.43 0.60 8.56
CA ALA A 45 29.00 0.15 7.29
C ALA A 45 28.04 -0.76 6.49
N PRO A 46 26.81 -0.30 6.17
CA PRO A 46 25.80 -1.11 5.50
C PRO A 46 26.26 -1.64 4.12
N GLU A 47 27.05 -0.87 3.38
CA GLU A 47 27.59 -1.30 2.08
C GLU A 47 28.59 -2.47 2.19
N VAL A 48 29.40 -2.49 3.26
CA VAL A 48 30.34 -3.58 3.52
C VAL A 48 29.58 -4.85 3.89
N LEU A 49 28.56 -4.73 4.75
CA LEU A 49 27.68 -5.84 5.08
C LEU A 49 26.96 -6.38 3.84
N ALA A 50 26.43 -5.50 2.98
CA ALA A 50 25.78 -5.89 1.73
C ALA A 50 26.75 -6.64 0.79
N LYS A 51 28.02 -6.20 0.71
CA LYS A 51 29.06 -6.89 -0.05
C LYS A 51 29.35 -8.28 0.51
N ILE A 52 29.55 -8.41 1.83
CA ILE A 52 29.77 -9.71 2.48
C ILE A 52 28.59 -10.64 2.24
N ARG A 53 27.35 -10.14 2.40
CA ARG A 53 26.13 -10.91 2.12
C ARG A 53 26.05 -11.35 0.66
N SER A 54 26.41 -10.48 -0.28
CA SER A 54 26.46 -10.81 -1.71
C SER A 54 27.51 -11.88 -2.03
N GLU A 55 28.68 -11.81 -1.42
CA GLU A 55 29.76 -12.80 -1.60
C GLU A 55 29.39 -14.14 -0.98
N ALA A 56 28.80 -14.15 0.21
CA ALA A 56 28.28 -15.36 0.84
C ALA A 56 27.15 -15.99 0.02
N ALA A 57 26.24 -15.19 -0.53
CA ALA A 57 25.22 -15.67 -1.45
C ALA A 57 25.82 -16.29 -2.73
N LYS A 58 27.02 -15.90 -3.15
CA LYS A 58 27.73 -16.48 -4.31
C LYS A 58 28.59 -17.70 -3.94
N MET A 59 28.59 -18.15 -2.68
CA MET A 59 29.35 -19.33 -2.28
C MET A 59 28.99 -20.51 -3.20
N PRO A 60 30.02 -21.18 -3.77
CA PRO A 60 29.79 -22.26 -4.71
C PRO A 60 29.12 -23.42 -3.99
N PHE A 61 28.04 -23.93 -4.56
CA PHE A 61 27.45 -25.18 -4.10
C PHE A 61 28.41 -26.33 -4.40
N GLU A 62 28.43 -27.33 -3.54
CA GLU A 62 29.35 -28.46 -3.68
C GLU A 62 28.83 -29.44 -4.74
N PRO A 63 29.73 -30.11 -5.47
CA PRO A 63 29.34 -31.28 -6.26
C PRO A 63 28.66 -32.32 -5.36
N PHE A 64 27.66 -33.02 -5.88
CA PHE A 64 27.00 -34.07 -5.14
C PHE A 64 28.00 -35.19 -4.78
N GLY A 65 28.18 -35.45 -3.49
CA GLY A 65 28.87 -36.64 -2.99
C GLY A 65 27.98 -37.89 -2.88
N GLY A 66 26.71 -37.81 -3.31
CA GLY A 66 25.67 -38.85 -3.19
C GLY A 66 24.39 -38.51 -3.96
N HIS A 67 23.28 -39.21 -3.71
CA HIS A 67 22.00 -38.94 -4.37
C HIS A 67 21.34 -37.65 -3.84
N ALA A 68 20.77 -36.84 -4.74
CA ALA A 68 19.99 -35.67 -4.35
C ALA A 68 18.57 -36.11 -3.95
N GLU A 69 18.07 -35.62 -2.80
CA GLU A 69 16.71 -35.91 -2.33
C GLU A 69 15.76 -34.75 -2.68
N MET A 70 14.46 -35.04 -2.73
CA MET A 70 13.43 -34.01 -2.86
C MET A 70 13.53 -32.99 -1.72
N GLY A 71 13.35 -31.71 -2.05
CA GLY A 71 13.48 -30.59 -1.11
C GLY A 71 14.88 -30.01 -0.99
N HIS A 72 15.92 -30.64 -1.56
CA HIS A 72 17.26 -30.04 -1.59
C HIS A 72 17.31 -28.78 -2.45
N TYR A 73 18.00 -27.76 -1.93
CA TYR A 73 18.26 -26.53 -2.66
C TYR A 73 19.54 -26.67 -3.48
N VAL A 74 19.44 -26.40 -4.78
CA VAL A 74 20.45 -26.75 -5.78
C VAL A 74 20.69 -25.62 -6.77
N GLU A 75 21.87 -25.63 -7.39
CA GLU A 75 22.25 -24.72 -8.47
C GLU A 75 22.41 -25.52 -9.76
N VAL A 76 21.80 -25.05 -10.85
CA VAL A 76 21.88 -25.71 -12.16
C VAL A 76 23.18 -25.32 -12.86
N THR A 77 24.01 -26.31 -13.19
CA THR A 77 25.29 -26.10 -13.92
C THR A 77 25.18 -26.39 -15.41
N LYS A 78 24.09 -27.03 -15.85
CA LYS A 78 23.82 -27.33 -17.27
C LYS A 78 23.78 -26.05 -18.10
N GLU A 79 24.50 -26.05 -19.22
CA GLU A 79 24.40 -25.01 -20.24
C GLU A 79 22.95 -24.91 -20.76
N GLY A 80 22.39 -23.69 -20.75
CA GLY A 80 21.03 -23.44 -21.18
C GLY A 80 20.36 -22.31 -20.40
N GLU A 81 19.04 -22.18 -20.57
CA GLU A 81 18.21 -21.11 -20.00
C GLU A 81 18.31 -21.00 -18.47
N HIS A 82 18.60 -22.11 -17.79
CA HIS A 82 18.63 -22.16 -16.32
C HIS A 82 20.04 -22.22 -15.71
N LYS A 83 21.11 -22.08 -16.50
CA LYS A 83 22.48 -22.13 -15.96
C LYS A 83 22.71 -21.06 -14.90
N GLY A 84 23.27 -21.45 -13.75
CA GLY A 84 23.53 -20.60 -12.60
C GLY A 84 22.27 -20.24 -11.80
N ARG A 85 21.08 -20.69 -12.21
CA ARG A 85 19.85 -20.48 -11.43
C ARG A 85 19.78 -21.48 -10.29
N ARG A 86 19.23 -21.02 -9.16
CA ARG A 86 19.05 -21.81 -7.95
C ARG A 86 17.58 -22.07 -7.68
N GLY A 87 17.27 -23.26 -7.19
CA GLY A 87 15.91 -23.68 -6.92
C GLY A 87 15.86 -24.94 -6.06
N VAL A 88 14.66 -25.46 -5.86
CA VAL A 88 14.42 -26.65 -5.02
C VAL A 88 14.10 -27.85 -5.90
N ILE A 89 14.68 -29.01 -5.59
CA ILE A 89 14.27 -30.27 -6.24
C ILE A 89 12.84 -30.62 -5.80
N THR A 90 11.91 -30.70 -6.74
CA THR A 90 10.48 -30.95 -6.45
C THR A 90 9.99 -32.30 -6.94
N THR A 91 10.77 -33.02 -7.73
CA THR A 91 10.35 -34.31 -8.30
C THR A 91 11.58 -35.17 -8.57
N ASP A 92 11.53 -36.42 -8.11
CA ASP A 92 12.43 -37.49 -8.51
C ASP A 92 11.70 -38.50 -9.41
N HIS A 93 12.41 -39.12 -10.36
CA HIS A 93 11.81 -40.10 -11.26
C HIS A 93 11.93 -41.52 -10.68
N GLU A 94 10.88 -42.03 -10.06
CA GLU A 94 10.85 -43.33 -9.34
C GLU A 94 11.38 -44.54 -10.16
N SER A 95 11.33 -44.49 -11.50
CA SER A 95 11.78 -45.59 -12.38
C SER A 95 13.13 -45.39 -13.08
N ARG A 96 13.80 -44.24 -12.89
CA ARG A 96 15.13 -43.94 -13.47
C ARG A 96 15.92 -43.13 -12.45
N HIS A 97 16.73 -43.80 -11.63
CA HIS A 97 17.36 -43.32 -10.38
C HIS A 97 18.33 -42.11 -10.50
N GLU A 98 18.29 -41.27 -11.54
CA GLU A 98 19.31 -40.25 -11.80
C GLU A 98 18.80 -38.98 -12.51
N TYR A 99 17.52 -38.62 -12.39
CA TYR A 99 17.00 -37.35 -12.95
C TYR A 99 16.09 -36.59 -11.98
N TYR A 100 16.23 -35.26 -11.99
CA TYR A 100 15.54 -34.33 -11.10
C TYR A 100 14.91 -33.17 -11.85
N GLN A 101 13.81 -32.62 -11.33
CA GLN A 101 13.28 -31.33 -11.74
C GLN A 101 13.44 -30.30 -10.62
N VAL A 102 13.78 -29.08 -11.00
CA VAL A 102 14.06 -27.97 -10.10
C VAL A 102 13.02 -26.87 -10.30
N ALA A 103 12.31 -26.50 -9.23
CA ALA A 103 11.42 -25.34 -9.21
C ALA A 103 12.18 -24.08 -8.77
N PHE A 104 11.95 -22.98 -9.50
CA PHE A 104 12.58 -21.68 -9.26
C PHE A 104 11.61 -20.70 -8.60
N ALA A 105 12.14 -19.67 -7.92
CA ALA A 105 11.36 -18.68 -7.20
C ALA A 105 10.34 -17.90 -8.06
N ASN A 106 10.57 -17.81 -9.39
CA ASN A 106 9.64 -17.18 -10.33
C ASN A 106 8.48 -18.11 -10.76
N GLY A 107 8.33 -19.28 -10.14
CA GLY A 107 7.30 -20.27 -10.45
C GLY A 107 7.60 -21.16 -11.67
N THR A 108 8.74 -20.98 -12.35
CA THR A 108 9.15 -21.86 -13.45
C THR A 108 9.78 -23.15 -12.94
N VAL A 109 9.65 -24.24 -13.70
CA VAL A 109 10.25 -25.55 -13.40
C VAL A 109 11.20 -25.94 -14.53
N SER A 110 12.36 -26.46 -14.20
CA SER A 110 13.34 -26.93 -15.18
C SER A 110 12.85 -28.18 -15.93
N GLY A 111 13.47 -28.46 -17.08
CA GLY A 111 13.49 -29.81 -17.63
C GLY A 111 14.20 -30.81 -16.69
N TRP A 112 14.28 -32.08 -17.11
CA TRP A 112 14.99 -33.11 -16.35
C TRP A 112 16.51 -32.88 -16.36
N LEU A 113 17.11 -32.87 -15.17
CA LEU A 113 18.53 -32.60 -14.92
C LEU A 113 19.18 -33.82 -14.25
N LYS A 114 20.41 -34.14 -14.66
CA LYS A 114 21.23 -35.18 -14.03
C LYS A 114 21.93 -34.67 -12.76
N PRO A 115 22.35 -35.55 -11.83
CA PRO A 115 23.12 -35.15 -10.65
C PRO A 115 24.38 -34.32 -10.97
N ASN A 116 25.10 -34.65 -12.04
CA ASN A 116 26.31 -33.92 -12.46
C ASN A 116 26.03 -32.57 -13.14
N GLU A 117 24.76 -32.30 -13.48
CA GLU A 117 24.26 -31.04 -14.02
C GLU A 117 23.73 -30.10 -12.92
N LEU A 118 23.89 -30.51 -11.66
CA LEU A 118 23.47 -29.79 -10.48
C LEU A 118 24.65 -29.68 -9.50
N ARG A 119 24.61 -28.66 -8.65
CA ARG A 119 25.41 -28.58 -7.43
C ARG A 119 24.48 -28.45 -6.22
N SER A 120 24.83 -29.11 -5.12
CA SER A 120 24.00 -29.16 -3.92
C SER A 120 24.42 -28.11 -2.92
N SER A 121 23.45 -27.44 -2.31
CA SER A 121 23.70 -26.75 -1.05
C SER A 121 23.93 -27.72 0.10
N GLY A 122 23.57 -29.01 -0.02
CA GLY A 122 23.62 -29.98 1.08
C GLY A 122 22.63 -29.66 2.22
N LEU A 123 21.58 -28.87 1.93
CA LEU A 123 20.50 -28.52 2.85
C LEU A 123 19.14 -28.57 2.14
N VAL A 124 18.11 -28.85 2.93
CA VAL A 124 16.71 -28.79 2.50
C VAL A 124 16.24 -27.34 2.58
N GLY A 125 15.83 -26.78 1.45
CA GLY A 125 15.29 -25.43 1.34
C GLY A 125 16.31 -24.29 1.28
N GLU A 126 15.88 -23.20 0.61
CA GLU A 126 16.68 -21.98 0.39
C GLU A 126 17.13 -21.32 1.70
N VAL A 127 16.24 -21.27 2.69
CA VAL A 127 16.49 -20.63 3.98
C VAL A 127 17.66 -21.26 4.72
N ALA A 128 17.75 -22.59 4.71
CA ALA A 128 18.82 -23.32 5.36
C ALA A 128 20.16 -23.09 4.63
N ALA A 129 20.16 -23.14 3.29
CA ALA A 129 21.34 -22.87 2.47
C ALA A 129 21.89 -21.46 2.70
N LEU A 130 21.00 -20.45 2.71
CA LEU A 130 21.36 -19.08 3.04
C LEU A 130 21.91 -18.97 4.45
N GLN A 131 21.30 -19.66 5.42
CA GLN A 131 21.77 -19.61 6.80
C GLN A 131 23.20 -20.15 6.94
N ARG A 132 23.53 -21.28 6.30
CA ARG A 132 24.90 -21.82 6.34
C ARG A 132 25.92 -20.87 5.68
N ALA A 133 25.57 -20.29 4.54
CA ALA A 133 26.45 -19.34 3.86
C ALA A 133 26.70 -18.09 4.72
N MET A 134 25.67 -17.61 5.41
CA MET A 134 25.78 -16.53 6.38
C MET A 134 26.64 -16.92 7.58
N ASP A 135 26.48 -18.11 8.13
CA ASP A 135 27.28 -18.60 9.26
C ASP A 135 28.76 -18.74 8.89
N ALA A 136 29.07 -19.17 7.67
CA ALA A 136 30.43 -19.19 7.14
C ALA A 136 31.05 -17.79 7.01
N SER A 137 30.23 -16.75 6.80
CA SER A 137 30.68 -15.36 6.67
C SER A 137 30.90 -14.65 8.01
N ALA A 138 30.48 -15.25 9.14
CA ALA A 138 30.57 -14.63 10.46
C ALA A 138 31.98 -14.13 10.86
N PRO A 139 33.08 -14.86 10.58
CA PRO A 139 34.44 -14.37 10.88
C PRO A 139 34.80 -13.10 10.09
N ALA A 140 34.35 -13.00 8.83
CA ALA A 140 34.60 -11.83 8.00
C ALA A 140 33.83 -10.60 8.52
N VAL A 141 32.56 -10.78 8.91
CA VAL A 141 31.76 -9.72 9.53
C VAL A 141 32.44 -9.23 10.82
N ARG A 142 32.91 -10.15 11.67
CA ARG A 142 33.58 -9.80 12.92
C ARG A 142 34.87 -9.01 12.72
N ALA A 143 35.69 -9.41 11.75
CA ALA A 143 36.93 -8.69 11.43
C ALA A 143 36.65 -7.26 10.95
N GLU A 144 35.62 -7.07 10.12
CA GLU A 144 35.20 -5.73 9.67
C GLU A 144 34.62 -4.90 10.82
N CYS A 145 33.90 -5.53 11.76
CA CYS A 145 33.43 -4.86 12.99
C CYS A 145 34.60 -4.28 13.81
N GLU A 146 35.66 -5.06 14.01
CA GLU A 146 36.87 -4.64 14.73
C GLU A 146 37.67 -3.55 13.99
N MET A 147 37.57 -3.51 12.66
CA MET A 147 38.30 -2.55 11.85
C MET A 147 37.56 -1.20 11.78
N ARG A 148 36.25 -1.22 11.58
CA ARG A 148 35.49 -0.04 11.13
C ARG A 148 34.63 0.61 12.20
N LEU A 149 34.11 -0.16 13.17
CA LEU A 149 33.11 0.39 14.07
C LEU A 149 33.70 1.45 15.00
N SER A 150 32.89 2.43 15.38
CA SER A 150 33.23 3.41 16.40
C SER A 150 33.51 2.74 17.75
N VAL A 151 34.31 3.40 18.59
CA VAL A 151 34.62 2.91 19.94
C VAL A 151 33.33 2.72 20.75
N ALA A 152 32.38 3.66 20.64
CA ALA A 152 31.12 3.61 21.36
C ALA A 152 30.23 2.41 20.94
N LEU A 153 30.18 2.07 19.64
CA LEU A 153 29.40 0.93 19.18
C LEU A 153 30.07 -0.42 19.51
N ARG A 154 31.41 -0.47 19.53
CA ARG A 154 32.14 -1.64 20.06
C ARG A 154 31.91 -1.85 21.55
N GLU A 155 31.86 -0.77 22.33
CA GLU A 155 31.52 -0.79 23.77
C GLU A 155 30.09 -1.34 23.97
N ALA A 156 29.15 -0.90 23.14
CA ALA A 156 27.77 -1.37 23.14
C ALA A 156 27.68 -2.87 22.80
N LEU A 157 28.34 -3.31 21.72
CA LEU A 157 28.48 -4.72 21.35
C LEU A 157 29.00 -5.57 22.50
N ARG A 158 30.09 -5.12 23.14
CA ARG A 158 30.70 -5.79 24.28
C ARG A 158 29.73 -5.88 25.46
N THR A 159 29.02 -4.80 25.77
CA THR A 159 28.02 -4.75 26.83
C THR A 159 26.89 -5.77 26.58
N VAL A 160 26.40 -5.86 25.34
CA VAL A 160 25.38 -6.86 24.98
C VAL A 160 25.93 -8.27 25.13
N ARG A 161 27.14 -8.55 24.63
CA ARG A 161 27.77 -9.88 24.77
C ARG A 161 27.96 -10.29 26.22
N GLU A 162 28.55 -9.43 27.03
CA GLU A 162 28.82 -9.70 28.45
C GLU A 162 27.49 -9.98 29.18
N ARG A 163 26.50 -9.11 29.05
CA ARG A 163 25.27 -9.25 29.82
C ARG A 163 24.33 -10.35 29.30
N VAL A 164 24.32 -10.63 27.99
CA VAL A 164 23.39 -11.61 27.40
C VAL A 164 24.00 -13.00 27.32
N LEU A 165 25.25 -13.09 26.89
CA LEU A 165 25.91 -14.38 26.63
C LEU A 165 26.66 -14.89 27.87
N VAL A 166 27.22 -14.01 28.70
CA VAL A 166 27.99 -14.42 29.90
C VAL A 166 27.10 -14.46 31.14
N ASP A 167 26.30 -13.42 31.39
CA ASP A 167 25.42 -13.37 32.57
C ASP A 167 24.06 -14.08 32.36
N ALA A 168 23.81 -14.59 31.15
CA ALA A 168 22.55 -15.20 30.71
C ALA A 168 21.32 -14.31 30.99
N LEU A 169 21.51 -12.98 31.05
CA LEU A 169 20.40 -12.07 31.27
C LEU A 169 19.58 -11.94 29.97
N PRO A 170 18.24 -11.87 30.06
CA PRO A 170 17.44 -11.51 28.90
C PRO A 170 17.92 -10.16 28.36
N LEU A 171 18.12 -10.04 27.04
CA LEU A 171 18.42 -8.76 26.36
C LEU A 171 17.57 -7.58 26.88
N LEU A 172 16.33 -7.87 27.27
CA LEU A 172 15.37 -6.94 27.84
C LEU A 172 15.81 -6.29 29.15
N SER A 173 16.69 -6.90 29.95
CA SER A 173 17.22 -6.29 31.17
C SER A 173 18.19 -5.14 30.90
N LEU A 174 18.62 -4.99 29.64
CA LEU A 174 19.47 -3.88 29.19
C LEU A 174 18.70 -2.60 28.92
N TRP A 175 17.37 -2.70 28.80
CA TRP A 175 16.52 -1.61 28.38
C TRP A 175 15.70 -1.05 29.55
N GLN A 176 15.78 0.26 29.77
CA GLN A 176 14.88 0.99 30.66
C GLN A 176 13.97 1.87 29.81
N SER A 177 12.66 1.60 29.79
CA SER A 177 11.68 2.51 29.20
C SER A 177 10.46 2.66 30.08
N GLU A 178 10.10 3.91 30.35
CA GLU A 178 8.72 4.32 30.63
C GLU A 178 8.05 4.69 29.29
N PRO A 179 6.78 4.30 29.04
CA PRO A 179 5.79 3.74 29.97
C PRO A 179 5.67 2.19 29.94
N LEU A 180 5.18 1.68 31.07
CA LEU A 180 4.98 0.29 31.51
C LEU A 180 4.02 -0.62 30.69
N GLN A 181 3.73 -0.37 29.40
CA GLN A 181 2.76 -1.21 28.67
C GLN A 181 3.29 -2.58 28.20
N LEU A 182 4.60 -2.80 28.23
CA LEU A 182 5.22 -4.05 27.76
C LEU A 182 5.32 -5.09 28.89
N GLN A 183 4.19 -5.62 29.36
CA GLN A 183 4.16 -6.56 30.48
C GLN A 183 3.89 -8.05 30.15
N SER A 184 3.82 -8.52 28.90
CA SER A 184 3.37 -9.91 28.70
C SER A 184 4.04 -10.84 27.70
N SER A 185 4.97 -10.45 26.81
CA SER A 185 5.71 -11.45 26.01
C SER A 185 6.97 -10.92 25.32
N HIS A 186 7.91 -11.80 24.98
CA HIS A 186 9.05 -11.46 24.10
C HIS A 186 8.62 -10.94 22.72
N LEU A 187 7.47 -11.39 22.19
CA LEU A 187 6.94 -10.96 20.89
C LEU A 187 6.55 -9.48 20.91
N SER A 188 5.88 -9.02 21.98
CA SER A 188 5.47 -7.61 22.09
C SER A 188 6.63 -6.63 22.12
N PHE A 189 7.81 -7.07 22.59
CA PHE A 189 9.03 -6.26 22.57
C PHE A 189 9.68 -6.20 21.19
N GLN A 190 9.78 -7.33 20.49
CA GLN A 190 10.28 -7.34 19.10
C GLN A 190 9.43 -6.43 18.20
N GLU A 191 8.10 -6.52 18.33
CA GLU A 191 7.15 -5.68 17.60
C GLU A 191 7.29 -4.20 17.95
N TYR A 192 7.49 -3.87 19.23
CA TYR A 192 7.75 -2.50 19.68
C TYR A 192 9.04 -1.94 19.09
N PHE A 193 10.16 -2.65 19.23
CA PHE A 193 11.44 -2.20 18.68
C PHE A 193 11.41 -2.15 17.16
N ALA A 194 10.67 -3.05 16.50
CA ALA A 194 10.47 -2.96 15.07
C ALA A 194 9.75 -1.66 14.67
N ALA A 195 8.71 -1.27 15.43
CA ALA A 195 8.01 0.00 15.21
C ALA A 195 8.91 1.23 15.43
N ILE A 196 9.76 1.20 16.47
CA ILE A 196 10.70 2.28 16.77
C ILE A 196 11.83 2.35 15.71
N ALA A 197 12.37 1.21 15.30
CA ALA A 197 13.42 1.16 14.27
C ALA A 197 12.92 1.74 12.95
N LEU A 198 11.68 1.44 12.55
CA LEU A 198 11.04 2.09 11.40
C LEU A 198 11.01 3.62 11.54
N CYS A 199 10.84 4.15 12.76
CA CYS A 199 10.80 5.60 13.00
C CYS A 199 12.17 6.27 12.95
N ASP A 200 13.21 5.62 13.48
CA ASP A 200 14.47 6.29 13.85
C ASP A 200 15.67 5.87 13.02
N GLU A 201 15.62 4.69 12.43
CA GLU A 201 16.67 4.20 11.55
C GLU A 201 16.17 4.32 10.12
N GLY A 202 17.00 4.82 9.21
CA GLY A 202 16.80 4.69 7.76
C GLY A 202 16.95 3.22 7.34
N THR A 203 16.18 2.34 7.97
CA THR A 203 16.13 0.91 7.73
C THR A 203 15.41 0.70 6.41
N GLU A 204 16.19 0.60 5.34
CA GLU A 204 15.65 0.09 4.08
C GLU A 204 15.14 -1.34 4.32
N LEU A 205 13.85 -1.56 4.06
CA LEU A 205 13.29 -2.90 4.05
C LEU A 205 13.79 -3.59 2.79
N SER A 206 14.72 -4.52 2.92
CA SER A 206 15.04 -5.47 1.86
C SER A 206 13.90 -6.50 1.76
N GLY A 207 12.73 -6.12 1.25
CA GLY A 207 11.58 -7.02 1.20
C GLY A 207 10.26 -6.36 0.80
N THR A 208 9.17 -7.02 1.20
CA THR A 208 7.80 -6.58 0.93
C THR A 208 7.53 -5.19 1.52
N PRO A 209 7.02 -4.23 0.74
CA PRO A 209 6.75 -2.89 1.23
C PRO A 209 5.62 -2.89 2.27
N PRO A 210 5.53 -1.85 3.12
CA PRO A 210 4.56 -1.82 4.22
C PRO A 210 3.10 -2.04 3.83
N TRP A 211 2.69 -1.53 2.67
CA TRP A 211 1.34 -1.67 2.12
C TRP A 211 1.06 -3.05 1.48
N GLN A 212 1.98 -3.99 1.64
CA GLN A 212 1.83 -5.40 1.27
C GLN A 212 2.10 -6.35 2.45
N TRP A 213 2.23 -5.83 3.66
CA TRP A 213 2.60 -6.65 4.80
C TRP A 213 1.51 -7.65 5.23
N PRO A 214 1.93 -8.87 5.61
CA PRO A 214 1.03 -9.88 6.19
C PRO A 214 0.70 -9.57 7.65
N ALA A 215 -0.28 -10.30 8.19
CA ALA A 215 -0.86 -10.09 9.52
C ALA A 215 0.14 -10.14 10.69
N TRP A 216 1.30 -10.78 10.54
CA TRP A 216 2.27 -10.83 11.63
C TRP A 216 2.96 -9.48 11.92
N TRP A 217 2.87 -8.51 11.00
CA TRP A 217 3.25 -7.11 11.26
C TRP A 217 2.18 -6.32 12.03
N ALA A 218 0.97 -6.88 12.25
CA ALA A 218 -0.17 -6.14 12.80
C ALA A 218 0.13 -5.46 14.14
N ASN A 219 0.85 -6.15 15.03
CA ASN A 219 1.20 -5.61 16.34
C ASN A 219 2.26 -4.51 16.26
N ALA A 220 3.30 -4.68 15.43
CA ALA A 220 4.30 -3.65 15.21
C ALA A 220 3.66 -2.39 14.62
N VAL A 221 2.78 -2.54 13.63
CA VAL A 221 2.03 -1.42 13.06
C VAL A 221 1.08 -0.79 14.07
N LYS A 222 0.43 -1.60 14.94
CA LYS A 222 -0.42 -1.09 16.02
C LYS A 222 0.38 -0.22 17.01
N LEU A 223 1.51 -0.73 17.50
CA LEU A 223 2.37 -0.01 18.44
C LEU A 223 2.95 1.24 17.79
N GLY A 224 3.38 1.16 16.52
CA GLY A 224 3.86 2.31 15.76
C GLY A 224 2.80 3.39 15.56
N ALA A 225 1.54 3.00 15.32
CA ALA A 225 0.43 3.94 15.16
C ALA A 225 0.05 4.69 16.45
N GLU A 226 0.44 4.18 17.62
CA GLU A 226 0.29 4.83 18.93
C GLU A 226 1.40 5.87 19.20
N ILE A 227 2.48 5.86 18.42
CA ILE A 227 3.55 6.86 18.51
C ILE A 227 2.99 8.23 18.07
N PRO A 228 3.08 9.27 18.93
CA PRO A 228 2.57 10.60 18.60
C PRO A 228 3.23 11.23 17.37
N GLY A 229 2.44 11.97 16.59
CA GLY A 229 2.89 12.71 15.42
C GLY A 229 2.99 11.86 14.16
N ASP A 230 3.85 12.27 13.24
CA ASP A 230 4.04 11.67 11.92
C ASP A 230 5.32 10.83 11.78
N ARG A 231 6.02 10.61 12.90
CA ARG A 231 7.30 9.88 12.96
C ARG A 231 7.19 8.49 12.34
N PHE A 232 6.15 7.74 12.72
CA PHE A 232 5.94 6.39 12.21
C PHE A 232 5.61 6.38 10.72
N GLY A 233 4.75 7.29 10.25
CA GLY A 233 4.41 7.43 8.84
C GLY A 233 5.63 7.75 7.96
N ARG A 234 6.47 8.71 8.37
CA ARG A 234 7.75 9.01 7.67
C ARG A 234 8.69 7.82 7.69
N GLY A 235 8.72 7.11 8.81
CA GLY A 235 9.46 5.86 8.95
C GLY A 235 9.08 4.83 7.88
N LEU A 236 7.78 4.56 7.72
CA LEU A 236 7.26 3.65 6.71
C LEU A 236 7.62 4.06 5.28
N LEU A 237 7.55 5.37 4.97
CA LEU A 237 7.91 5.90 3.65
C LEU A 237 9.40 5.71 3.34
N ARG A 238 10.27 6.09 4.28
CA ARG A 238 11.72 5.91 4.13
C ARG A 238 12.09 4.43 4.02
N ALA A 239 11.49 3.58 4.85
CA ALA A 239 11.74 2.15 4.84
C ALA A 239 11.34 1.50 3.51
N ALA A 240 10.34 2.05 2.82
CA ALA A 240 9.92 1.63 1.49
C ALA A 240 10.69 2.33 0.34
N GLY A 241 11.71 3.12 0.63
CA GLY A 241 12.51 3.85 -0.36
C GLY A 241 11.76 4.98 -1.07
N VAL A 242 10.64 5.46 -0.51
CA VAL A 242 9.89 6.56 -1.10
C VAL A 242 10.65 7.86 -0.88
N THR A 243 11.12 8.46 -1.96
CA THR A 243 11.81 9.75 -1.96
C THR A 243 10.91 10.79 -2.64
N GLY A 244 10.51 11.83 -1.90
CA GLY A 244 9.65 12.90 -2.40
C GLY A 244 8.23 12.90 -1.80
N ASP A 245 7.34 13.67 -2.42
CA ASP A 245 5.98 13.94 -1.93
C ASP A 245 4.89 13.13 -2.65
N THR A 246 5.29 12.28 -3.61
CA THR A 246 4.38 11.59 -4.51
C THR A 246 4.60 10.09 -4.43
N LEU A 247 3.52 9.35 -4.16
CA LEU A 247 3.50 7.91 -4.07
C LEU A 247 2.31 7.37 -4.87
N ASP A 248 2.56 6.48 -5.82
CA ASP A 248 1.49 5.82 -6.55
C ASP A 248 1.32 4.39 -6.04
N LEU A 249 0.21 4.12 -5.35
CA LEU A 249 -0.18 2.81 -4.86
C LEU A 249 -1.35 2.21 -5.65
N SER A 250 -1.69 2.76 -6.82
CA SER A 250 -2.81 2.23 -7.60
C SER A 250 -2.58 0.77 -7.98
N GLN A 251 -3.52 -0.11 -7.64
CA GLN A 251 -3.43 -1.57 -7.83
C GLN A 251 -2.22 -2.23 -7.13
N LYS A 252 -1.59 -1.58 -6.14
CA LYS A 252 -0.38 -2.07 -5.46
C LYS A 252 -0.61 -2.48 -4.01
N LEU A 253 -1.79 -2.25 -3.44
CA LEU A 253 -2.11 -2.72 -2.10
C LEU A 253 -2.25 -4.24 -2.09
N GLY A 254 -1.69 -4.89 -1.07
CA GLY A 254 -1.76 -6.34 -0.90
C GLY A 254 -1.57 -6.72 0.57
N GLY A 255 -1.60 -8.01 0.89
CA GLY A 255 -1.39 -8.47 2.28
C GLY A 255 -2.64 -8.42 3.15
N ASP A 256 -2.45 -8.25 4.45
CA ASP A 256 -3.52 -8.32 5.44
C ASP A 256 -4.28 -6.98 5.55
N ARG A 257 -5.59 -6.99 5.24
CA ARG A 257 -6.41 -5.76 5.13
C ARG A 257 -6.36 -4.88 6.40
N PRO A 258 -6.55 -5.40 7.63
CA PRO A 258 -6.42 -4.59 8.85
C PRO A 258 -5.03 -3.96 9.03
N THR A 259 -3.98 -4.72 8.72
CA THR A 259 -2.59 -4.23 8.82
C THR A 259 -2.33 -3.12 7.81
N VAL A 260 -2.71 -3.32 6.55
CA VAL A 260 -2.56 -2.33 5.46
C VAL A 260 -3.35 -1.07 5.76
N ARG A 261 -4.59 -1.19 6.26
CA ARG A 261 -5.40 -0.02 6.66
C ARG A 261 -4.65 0.83 7.69
N ARG A 262 -4.03 0.23 8.71
CA ARG A 262 -3.25 0.96 9.73
C ARG A 262 -2.00 1.61 9.15
N VAL A 263 -1.31 0.91 8.23
CA VAL A 263 -0.16 1.46 7.50
C VAL A 263 -0.57 2.71 6.71
N LEU A 264 -1.64 2.64 5.93
CA LEU A 264 -2.15 3.78 5.17
C LEU A 264 -2.52 4.95 6.08
N VAL A 265 -3.24 4.69 7.19
CA VAL A 265 -3.59 5.72 8.17
C VAL A 265 -2.33 6.40 8.74
N ALA A 266 -1.29 5.63 9.06
CA ALA A 266 -0.03 6.20 9.55
C ALA A 266 0.67 7.06 8.48
N MET A 267 0.67 6.61 7.22
CA MET A 267 1.24 7.37 6.09
C MET A 267 0.46 8.67 5.81
N MET A 268 -0.86 8.67 5.97
CA MET A 268 -1.68 9.86 5.74
C MET A 268 -1.49 10.94 6.82
N LYS A 269 -0.91 10.61 7.98
CA LYS A 269 -0.53 11.60 9.00
C LYS A 269 0.76 12.35 8.64
N THR A 270 1.45 11.95 7.57
CA THR A 270 2.73 12.56 7.19
C THR A 270 2.58 13.95 6.61
N THR A 271 3.58 14.78 6.86
CA THR A 271 3.69 16.13 6.27
C THR A 271 4.38 16.12 4.90
N GLU A 272 5.11 15.05 4.59
CA GLU A 272 5.92 14.87 3.37
C GLU A 272 5.07 14.57 2.14
N LEU A 273 4.05 13.71 2.26
CA LEU A 273 3.21 13.36 1.13
C LEU A 273 2.27 14.52 0.75
N LYS A 274 2.18 14.75 -0.56
CA LYS A 274 1.18 15.62 -1.20
C LYS A 274 0.31 14.86 -2.18
N ASN A 275 0.81 13.75 -2.73
CA ASN A 275 0.06 12.87 -3.62
C ASN A 275 0.29 11.40 -3.23
N CYS A 276 -0.78 10.65 -2.99
CA CYS A 276 -0.76 9.23 -2.66
C CYS A 276 -1.91 8.52 -3.41
N SER A 277 -1.69 8.12 -4.66
CA SER A 277 -2.76 7.50 -5.47
C SER A 277 -3.15 6.14 -4.89
N LEU A 278 -4.41 5.97 -4.51
CA LEU A 278 -4.95 4.75 -3.90
C LEU A 278 -5.99 4.05 -4.78
N LEU A 279 -6.20 4.51 -6.01
CA LEU A 279 -7.25 4.00 -6.88
C LEU A 279 -7.07 2.52 -7.24
N LYS A 280 -8.17 1.82 -7.49
CA LYS A 280 -8.23 0.43 -7.98
C LYS A 280 -7.65 -0.59 -7.01
N ASN A 281 -7.74 -0.33 -5.71
CA ASN A 281 -7.26 -1.24 -4.67
C ASN A 281 -8.38 -1.98 -3.93
N SER A 282 -9.64 -1.91 -4.40
CA SER A 282 -10.78 -2.57 -3.75
C SER A 282 -10.90 -2.24 -2.26
N ILE A 283 -10.61 -0.99 -1.91
CA ILE A 283 -10.77 -0.47 -0.54
C ILE A 283 -12.27 -0.47 -0.22
N ASP A 284 -12.64 -0.84 1.00
CA ASP A 284 -14.04 -0.74 1.44
C ASP A 284 -14.47 0.72 1.66
N ILE A 285 -15.78 0.98 1.63
CA ILE A 285 -16.33 2.34 1.71
C ILE A 285 -15.95 3.06 3.01
N GLU A 286 -15.93 2.35 4.15
CA GLU A 286 -15.59 2.93 5.45
C GLU A 286 -14.13 3.39 5.47
N SER A 287 -13.22 2.52 5.02
CA SER A 287 -11.79 2.82 4.91
C SER A 287 -11.53 3.96 3.92
N ALA A 288 -12.20 3.97 2.76
CA ALA A 288 -12.07 5.04 1.76
C ALA A 288 -12.55 6.39 2.31
N THR A 289 -13.68 6.41 3.02
CA THR A 289 -14.22 7.62 3.66
C THR A 289 -13.27 8.16 4.74
N MET A 290 -12.70 7.27 5.55
CA MET A 290 -11.72 7.64 6.57
C MET A 290 -10.45 8.23 5.93
N LEU A 291 -9.92 7.59 4.88
CA LEU A 291 -8.74 8.04 4.15
C LEU A 291 -9.01 9.39 3.46
N ALA A 292 -10.15 9.54 2.80
CA ALA A 292 -10.61 10.79 2.18
C ALA A 292 -10.65 11.96 3.17
N LYS A 293 -11.17 11.73 4.38
CA LYS A 293 -11.18 12.74 5.45
C LYS A 293 -9.76 13.14 5.86
N MET A 294 -8.87 12.17 6.10
CA MET A 294 -7.47 12.48 6.46
C MET A 294 -6.70 13.16 5.33
N GLY A 295 -6.92 12.73 4.08
CA GLY A 295 -6.33 13.36 2.89
C GLY A 295 -6.78 14.82 2.77
N THR A 296 -8.05 15.10 3.06
CA THR A 296 -8.61 16.45 3.12
C THR A 296 -7.97 17.28 4.23
N GLU A 297 -7.88 16.75 5.45
CA GLU A 297 -7.30 17.45 6.61
C GLU A 297 -5.79 17.75 6.42
N ASN A 298 -5.06 16.84 5.77
CA ASN A 298 -3.60 16.95 5.60
C ASN A 298 -3.18 17.46 4.21
N GLY A 299 -4.13 17.73 3.32
CA GLY A 299 -3.88 18.25 1.97
C GLY A 299 -3.19 17.26 1.02
N ILE A 300 -3.46 15.96 1.19
CA ILE A 300 -2.91 14.85 0.38
C ILE A 300 -3.93 14.44 -0.68
N MET A 301 -3.54 14.46 -1.95
CA MET A 301 -4.35 13.97 -3.06
C MET A 301 -4.31 12.44 -3.11
N LEU A 302 -5.46 11.77 -3.15
CA LEU A 302 -5.60 10.31 -3.07
C LEU A 302 -5.96 9.63 -4.40
N SER A 303 -6.32 10.41 -5.41
CA SER A 303 -6.79 9.92 -6.71
C SER A 303 -5.71 9.92 -7.81
N GLY A 304 -4.53 10.45 -7.51
CA GLY A 304 -3.46 10.65 -8.50
C GLY A 304 -3.69 11.85 -9.42
N MET A 305 -4.74 12.64 -9.19
CA MET A 305 -4.91 13.93 -9.86
C MET A 305 -3.77 14.89 -9.51
N LYS A 306 -3.26 15.61 -10.51
CA LYS A 306 -2.26 16.66 -10.31
C LYS A 306 -2.93 18.01 -10.11
N ARG A 307 -2.36 18.85 -9.25
CA ARG A 307 -2.93 20.16 -8.89
C ARG A 307 -2.96 21.17 -10.04
N ASP A 308 -2.19 20.95 -11.09
CA ASP A 308 -2.05 21.82 -12.27
C ASP A 308 -2.81 21.32 -13.50
N GLN A 309 -3.46 20.15 -13.42
CA GLN A 309 -4.17 19.59 -14.57
C GLN A 309 -5.57 20.22 -14.73
N THR A 310 -5.97 20.51 -15.96
CA THR A 310 -7.28 21.13 -16.26
C THR A 310 -8.36 20.10 -16.58
N GLU A 311 -7.96 18.89 -16.97
CA GLU A 311 -8.87 17.78 -17.28
C GLU A 311 -8.41 16.53 -16.54
N ALA A 312 -9.36 15.80 -15.96
CA ALA A 312 -9.13 14.54 -15.28
C ALA A 312 -9.93 13.42 -15.97
N LYS A 313 -9.23 12.45 -16.56
CA LYS A 313 -9.82 11.38 -17.38
C LYS A 313 -9.72 10.03 -16.69
N PHE A 314 -10.87 9.50 -16.28
CA PHE A 314 -11.04 8.26 -15.53
C PHE A 314 -12.03 7.29 -16.19
N ASP A 315 -12.33 7.47 -17.47
CA ASP A 315 -13.29 6.63 -18.20
C ASP A 315 -12.86 5.16 -18.29
N SER A 316 -13.82 4.25 -18.12
CA SER A 316 -13.65 2.81 -18.34
C SER A 316 -12.50 2.20 -17.53
N GLN A 317 -12.27 2.68 -16.31
CA GLN A 317 -11.17 2.27 -15.45
C GLN A 317 -11.57 1.23 -14.40
N ASN A 318 -12.81 0.74 -14.45
CA ASN A 318 -13.41 -0.16 -13.46
C ASN A 318 -13.32 0.40 -12.03
N LEU A 319 -13.48 1.71 -11.87
CA LEU A 319 -13.49 2.37 -10.57
C LEU A 319 -14.72 1.95 -9.79
N GLN A 320 -14.54 1.68 -8.50
CA GLN A 320 -15.60 1.29 -7.56
C GLN A 320 -16.06 2.50 -6.73
N PRO A 321 -17.11 2.39 -5.90
CA PRO A 321 -17.58 3.52 -5.10
C PRO A 321 -16.50 4.13 -4.20
N ALA A 322 -15.62 3.27 -3.64
CA ALA A 322 -14.47 3.70 -2.86
C ALA A 322 -13.49 4.60 -3.64
N ASP A 323 -13.23 4.30 -4.91
CA ASP A 323 -12.36 5.10 -5.77
C ASP A 323 -12.96 6.49 -6.02
N ALA A 324 -14.28 6.54 -6.24
CA ALA A 324 -15.02 7.79 -6.41
C ALA A 324 -15.04 8.64 -5.14
N ILE A 325 -15.06 8.03 -3.95
CA ILE A 325 -14.93 8.74 -2.67
C ILE A 325 -13.59 9.47 -2.58
N LEU A 326 -12.49 8.82 -2.99
CA LEU A 326 -11.16 9.41 -3.02
C LEU A 326 -11.05 10.53 -4.09
N ILE A 327 -11.67 10.34 -5.24
CA ILE A 327 -11.78 11.37 -6.30
C ILE A 327 -12.58 12.57 -5.78
N GLY A 328 -13.70 12.35 -5.11
CA GLY A 328 -14.53 13.39 -4.53
C GLY A 328 -13.78 14.20 -3.46
N SER A 329 -12.96 13.56 -2.62
CA SER A 329 -12.14 14.31 -1.65
C SER A 329 -11.11 15.22 -2.31
N ASP A 330 -10.44 14.74 -3.36
CA ASP A 330 -9.43 15.54 -4.06
C ASP A 330 -10.07 16.70 -4.83
N LEU A 331 -11.24 16.47 -5.42
CA LEU A 331 -11.97 17.46 -6.19
C LEU A 331 -12.34 18.71 -5.37
N LYS A 332 -12.48 18.58 -4.04
CA LYS A 332 -12.72 19.74 -3.14
C LYS A 332 -11.58 20.77 -3.15
N PHE A 333 -10.37 20.36 -3.52
CA PHE A 333 -9.17 21.20 -3.54
C PHE A 333 -8.70 21.56 -4.95
N MET A 334 -9.28 20.93 -5.98
CA MET A 334 -8.91 21.22 -7.36
C MET A 334 -9.39 22.62 -7.74
N ALA A 335 -8.44 23.50 -8.03
CA ALA A 335 -8.70 24.88 -8.41
C ALA A 335 -8.66 25.12 -9.93
N VAL A 336 -8.22 24.12 -10.72
CA VAL A 336 -8.03 24.27 -12.17
C VAL A 336 -8.67 23.15 -13.00
N VAL A 337 -9.14 22.05 -12.39
CA VAL A 337 -9.85 20.98 -13.12
C VAL A 337 -11.23 21.47 -13.52
N THR A 338 -11.42 21.73 -14.81
CA THR A 338 -12.70 22.19 -15.38
C THR A 338 -13.53 21.03 -15.94
N ALA A 339 -12.90 19.90 -16.29
CA ALA A 339 -13.59 18.72 -16.80
C ALA A 339 -13.15 17.43 -16.09
N LEU A 340 -14.14 16.67 -15.59
CA LEU A 340 -13.95 15.37 -14.97
C LEU A 340 -14.75 14.31 -15.73
N PHE A 341 -14.04 13.32 -16.28
CA PHE A 341 -14.61 12.24 -17.08
C PHE A 341 -14.55 10.92 -16.30
N LEU A 342 -15.70 10.35 -15.99
CA LEU A 342 -15.85 9.16 -15.16
C LEU A 342 -16.75 8.11 -15.83
N ARG A 343 -16.94 8.16 -17.15
CA ARG A 343 -17.88 7.29 -17.86
C ARG A 343 -17.53 5.81 -17.72
N SER A 344 -18.55 4.96 -17.67
CA SER A 344 -18.41 3.49 -17.70
C SER A 344 -17.56 2.92 -16.57
N ASN A 345 -17.82 3.36 -15.33
CA ASN A 345 -17.27 2.77 -14.10
C ASN A 345 -18.40 2.17 -13.23
N ASN A 346 -18.09 1.77 -11.99
CA ASN A 346 -19.06 1.26 -11.01
C ASN A 346 -19.13 2.20 -9.80
N ILE A 347 -19.31 3.50 -10.02
CA ILE A 347 -19.28 4.53 -8.96
C ILE A 347 -20.41 4.34 -7.93
N GLY A 348 -21.61 3.94 -8.39
CA GLY A 348 -22.77 3.75 -7.52
C GLY A 348 -23.20 4.99 -6.72
N ASP A 349 -24.16 4.82 -5.81
CA ASP A 349 -24.71 5.92 -5.03
C ASP A 349 -23.71 6.54 -4.04
N GLU A 350 -22.92 5.73 -3.35
CA GLU A 350 -21.93 6.21 -2.38
C GLU A 350 -20.83 7.06 -3.03
N GLY A 351 -20.36 6.64 -4.20
CA GLY A 351 -19.41 7.44 -4.99
C GLY A 351 -20.04 8.73 -5.50
N ALA A 352 -21.28 8.68 -5.98
CA ALA A 352 -22.03 9.85 -6.44
C ALA A 352 -22.26 10.87 -5.30
N LYS A 353 -22.61 10.42 -4.09
CA LYS A 353 -22.74 11.26 -2.89
C LYS A 353 -21.43 12.00 -2.59
N ALA A 354 -20.29 11.32 -2.66
CA ALA A 354 -19.00 11.96 -2.42
C ALA A 354 -18.64 13.02 -3.47
N ILE A 355 -18.93 12.74 -4.75
CA ILE A 355 -18.74 13.72 -5.84
C ILE A 355 -19.68 14.91 -5.66
N ALA A 356 -20.95 14.68 -5.28
CA ALA A 356 -21.91 15.74 -5.01
C ALA A 356 -21.46 16.66 -3.86
N GLU A 357 -20.94 16.09 -2.76
CA GLU A 357 -20.35 16.88 -1.67
C GLU A 357 -19.13 17.70 -2.12
N ALA A 358 -18.38 17.23 -3.11
CA ALA A 358 -17.31 18.01 -3.71
C ALA A 358 -17.84 19.16 -4.58
N LEU A 359 -18.89 18.90 -5.37
CA LEU A 359 -19.55 19.92 -6.19
C LEU A 359 -20.11 21.08 -5.36
N LYS A 360 -20.61 20.83 -4.14
CA LYS A 360 -21.13 21.89 -3.25
C LYS A 360 -20.09 22.98 -2.94
N VAL A 361 -18.79 22.65 -2.98
CA VAL A 361 -17.69 23.58 -2.65
C VAL A 361 -16.78 23.87 -3.85
N ASN A 362 -16.81 23.04 -4.89
CA ASN A 362 -15.98 23.24 -6.07
C ASN A 362 -16.58 24.34 -6.97
N VAL A 363 -15.77 25.35 -7.26
CA VAL A 363 -16.17 26.55 -8.02
C VAL A 363 -15.52 26.64 -9.41
N VAL A 364 -14.94 25.54 -9.91
CA VAL A 364 -14.18 25.53 -11.18
C VAL A 364 -14.63 24.44 -12.14
N LEU A 365 -15.23 23.35 -11.66
CA LEU A 365 -15.64 22.23 -12.48
C LEU A 365 -16.88 22.60 -13.31
N THR A 366 -16.69 22.79 -14.61
CA THR A 366 -17.76 23.16 -15.55
C THR A 366 -18.36 21.95 -16.24
N LYS A 367 -17.63 20.82 -16.32
CA LYS A 367 -18.07 19.60 -16.99
C LYS A 367 -17.84 18.34 -16.14
N LEU A 368 -18.90 17.56 -15.95
CA LEU A 368 -18.88 16.28 -15.24
C LEU A 368 -19.59 15.20 -16.05
N GLU A 369 -18.84 14.16 -16.45
CA GLU A 369 -19.41 12.98 -17.12
C GLU A 369 -19.47 11.78 -16.17
N LEU A 370 -20.70 11.37 -15.83
CA LEU A 370 -21.00 10.24 -14.95
C LEU A 370 -21.83 9.15 -15.66
N SER A 371 -21.83 9.12 -16.99
CA SER A 371 -22.64 8.16 -17.74
C SER A 371 -22.22 6.71 -17.47
N GLY A 372 -23.16 5.78 -17.35
CA GLY A 372 -22.82 4.35 -17.22
C GLY A 372 -22.18 3.96 -15.88
N ASN A 373 -22.66 4.49 -14.75
CA ASN A 373 -22.01 4.35 -13.44
C ASN A 373 -22.83 3.63 -12.36
N ARG A 374 -24.00 3.08 -12.72
CA ARG A 374 -24.94 2.42 -11.79
C ARG A 374 -25.39 3.33 -10.64
N ILE A 375 -25.50 4.63 -10.91
CA ILE A 375 -26.04 5.61 -9.96
C ILE A 375 -27.57 5.42 -9.91
N GLY A 376 -28.13 5.27 -8.71
CA GLY A 376 -29.56 5.15 -8.44
C GLY A 376 -30.17 6.46 -7.96
N ASN A 377 -31.36 6.37 -7.34
CA ASN A 377 -32.08 7.54 -6.82
C ASN A 377 -31.26 8.29 -5.76
N GLU A 378 -30.62 7.58 -4.83
CA GLU A 378 -29.90 8.23 -3.73
C GLU A 378 -28.72 9.08 -4.22
N GLY A 379 -27.94 8.57 -5.18
CA GLY A 379 -26.86 9.33 -5.79
C GLY A 379 -27.37 10.50 -6.63
N ALA A 380 -28.45 10.31 -7.39
CA ALA A 380 -29.09 11.38 -8.16
C ALA A 380 -29.63 12.50 -7.26
N ILE A 381 -30.27 12.17 -6.13
CA ILE A 381 -30.75 13.14 -5.15
C ILE A 381 -29.59 13.95 -4.58
N ALA A 382 -28.48 13.31 -4.22
CA ALA A 382 -27.29 14.01 -3.73
C ALA A 382 -26.73 14.99 -4.78
N ILE A 383 -26.65 14.57 -6.05
CA ILE A 383 -26.23 15.44 -7.15
C ILE A 383 -27.20 16.61 -7.31
N ALA A 384 -28.51 16.38 -7.25
CA ALA A 384 -29.53 17.42 -7.32
C ALA A 384 -29.39 18.45 -6.18
N GLU A 385 -29.11 18.01 -4.95
CA GLU A 385 -28.81 18.91 -3.84
C GLU A 385 -27.56 19.75 -4.09
N ALA A 386 -26.53 19.18 -4.70
CA ALA A 386 -25.33 19.93 -5.07
C ALA A 386 -25.62 20.98 -6.16
N LEU A 387 -26.46 20.65 -7.16
CA LEU A 387 -26.88 21.58 -8.20
C LEU A 387 -27.65 22.79 -7.67
N LYS A 388 -28.38 22.66 -6.55
CA LYS A 388 -29.10 23.77 -5.91
C LYS A 388 -28.18 24.85 -5.36
N VAL A 389 -26.89 24.55 -5.15
CA VAL A 389 -25.88 25.49 -4.61
C VAL A 389 -24.68 25.71 -5.54
N ASN A 390 -24.43 24.79 -6.48
CA ASN A 390 -23.34 24.92 -7.45
C ASN A 390 -23.77 25.80 -8.63
N ALA A 391 -23.09 26.93 -8.80
CA ALA A 391 -23.37 27.92 -9.84
C ALA A 391 -22.32 27.96 -10.96
N VAL A 392 -21.56 26.87 -11.16
CA VAL A 392 -20.47 26.81 -12.16
C VAL A 392 -20.56 25.62 -13.10
N LEU A 393 -21.23 24.54 -12.71
CA LEU A 393 -21.38 23.35 -13.54
C LEU A 393 -22.33 23.66 -14.70
N THR A 394 -21.82 23.53 -15.93
CA THR A 394 -22.56 23.82 -17.18
C THR A 394 -22.91 22.54 -17.94
N THR A 395 -22.14 21.46 -17.77
CA THR A 395 -22.36 20.18 -18.47
C THR A 395 -22.39 19.04 -17.47
N LEU A 396 -23.49 18.29 -17.44
CA LEU A 396 -23.65 17.12 -16.59
C LEU A 396 -24.23 15.93 -17.37
N PHE A 397 -23.47 14.84 -17.50
CA PHE A 397 -23.97 13.62 -18.15
C PHE A 397 -24.26 12.53 -17.12
N LEU A 398 -25.50 12.08 -17.07
CA LEU A 398 -26.01 11.05 -16.17
C LEU A 398 -26.70 9.90 -16.92
N ASN A 399 -26.64 9.87 -18.25
CA ASN A 399 -27.21 8.82 -19.07
C ASN A 399 -26.66 7.42 -18.75
N ASP A 400 -27.38 6.37 -19.11
CA ASP A 400 -27.02 4.97 -18.83
C ASP A 400 -26.83 4.67 -17.32
N ASN A 401 -27.60 5.32 -16.44
CA ASN A 401 -27.60 5.06 -15.00
C ASN A 401 -28.94 4.45 -14.54
N GLN A 402 -29.01 4.03 -13.28
CA GLN A 402 -30.19 3.37 -12.68
C GLN A 402 -31.08 4.39 -11.95
N ILE A 403 -31.12 5.63 -12.44
CA ILE A 403 -31.90 6.72 -11.85
C ILE A 403 -33.37 6.46 -12.17
N GLY A 404 -34.20 6.35 -11.13
CA GLY A 404 -35.64 6.24 -11.24
C GLY A 404 -36.35 7.57 -10.95
N ASP A 405 -37.67 7.49 -10.84
CA ASP A 405 -38.59 8.64 -10.76
C ASP A 405 -38.20 9.64 -9.66
N GLU A 406 -37.86 9.16 -8.46
CA GLU A 406 -37.48 10.03 -7.33
C GLU A 406 -36.20 10.83 -7.62
N GLY A 407 -35.20 10.20 -8.22
CA GLY A 407 -33.94 10.86 -8.58
C GLY A 407 -34.13 11.88 -9.69
N ALA A 408 -34.92 11.54 -10.72
CA ALA A 408 -35.27 12.45 -11.80
C ALA A 408 -36.07 13.66 -11.32
N LYS A 409 -37.05 13.45 -10.44
CA LYS A 409 -37.82 14.52 -9.82
C LYS A 409 -36.93 15.48 -9.01
N ALA A 410 -35.98 14.94 -8.24
CA ALA A 410 -35.03 15.76 -7.50
C ALA A 410 -34.17 16.63 -8.43
N ILE A 411 -33.70 16.08 -9.55
CA ILE A 411 -32.96 16.83 -10.57
C ILE A 411 -33.83 17.93 -11.18
N ALA A 412 -35.08 17.63 -11.55
CA ALA A 412 -36.03 18.61 -12.08
C ALA A 412 -36.30 19.76 -11.09
N GLU A 413 -36.45 19.45 -9.80
CA GLU A 413 -36.60 20.47 -8.75
C GLU A 413 -35.33 21.32 -8.59
N ALA A 414 -34.14 20.74 -8.72
CA ALA A 414 -32.89 21.48 -8.69
C ALA A 414 -32.77 22.45 -9.87
N LEU A 415 -33.18 22.04 -11.08
CA LEU A 415 -33.21 22.91 -12.26
C LEU A 415 -34.19 24.08 -12.10
N LYS A 416 -35.35 23.86 -11.46
CA LYS A 416 -36.33 24.92 -11.15
C LYS A 416 -35.83 25.94 -10.13
N SER A 417 -34.83 25.61 -9.32
CA SER A 417 -34.31 26.53 -8.29
C SER A 417 -33.61 27.77 -8.86
N GLY A 418 -33.18 27.73 -10.13
CA GLY A 418 -32.50 28.82 -10.82
C GLY A 418 -31.02 29.00 -10.44
N THR A 419 -30.48 28.26 -9.47
CA THR A 419 -29.04 28.30 -9.12
C THR A 419 -28.18 27.54 -10.14
N ALA A 420 -28.71 26.44 -10.69
CA ALA A 420 -27.97 25.61 -11.63
C ALA A 420 -27.82 26.34 -12.98
N VAL A 421 -26.58 26.51 -13.44
CA VAL A 421 -26.21 27.15 -14.71
C VAL A 421 -25.94 26.14 -15.83
N LEU A 422 -26.60 24.97 -15.75
CA LEU A 422 -26.44 23.90 -16.73
C LEU A 422 -26.86 24.39 -18.12
N THR A 423 -26.05 24.14 -19.13
CA THR A 423 -26.38 24.33 -20.55
C THR A 423 -26.60 22.99 -21.25
N GLU A 424 -26.08 21.90 -20.69
CA GLU A 424 -26.27 20.55 -21.22
C GLU A 424 -26.45 19.54 -20.07
N LEU A 425 -27.55 18.79 -20.10
CA LEU A 425 -27.84 17.69 -19.18
C LEU A 425 -28.30 16.47 -19.96
N ARG A 426 -27.64 15.32 -19.78
CA ARG A 426 -28.03 14.07 -20.44
C ARG A 426 -28.56 13.05 -19.45
N LEU A 427 -29.77 12.57 -19.71
CA LEU A 427 -30.55 11.62 -18.91
C LEU A 427 -31.10 10.48 -19.77
N ASP A 428 -30.53 10.24 -20.96
CA ASP A 428 -30.91 9.11 -21.80
C ASP A 428 -30.64 7.77 -21.08
N TRP A 429 -31.43 6.74 -21.36
CA TRP A 429 -31.28 5.39 -20.81
C TRP A 429 -31.25 5.34 -19.27
N ILE A 430 -32.11 6.12 -18.62
CA ILE A 430 -32.41 6.00 -17.19
C ILE A 430 -33.77 5.31 -16.96
N ASN A 431 -34.09 4.92 -15.72
CA ASN A 431 -35.24 4.08 -15.39
C ASN A 431 -36.46 4.90 -14.93
N ILE A 432 -36.91 5.87 -15.73
CA ILE A 432 -38.03 6.77 -15.37
C ILE A 432 -39.30 6.51 -16.17
N GLY A 433 -40.46 6.80 -15.58
CA GLY A 433 -41.75 6.77 -16.25
C GLY A 433 -42.05 8.01 -17.11
N ASP A 434 -43.02 7.87 -18.02
CA ASP A 434 -43.43 8.95 -18.96
C ASP A 434 -43.88 10.23 -18.24
N ASP A 435 -44.51 10.12 -17.06
CA ASP A 435 -45.02 11.27 -16.31
C ASP A 435 -43.90 12.09 -15.63
N ASP A 436 -42.84 11.44 -15.15
CA ASP A 436 -41.69 12.14 -14.57
C ASP A 436 -40.80 12.75 -15.65
N THR A 437 -40.80 12.17 -16.85
CA THR A 437 -40.14 12.78 -18.00
C THR A 437 -40.83 14.10 -18.40
N LYS A 438 -42.16 14.20 -18.26
CA LYS A 438 -42.89 15.49 -18.38
C LYS A 438 -42.48 16.48 -17.28
N ALA A 439 -42.27 16.04 -16.05
CA ALA A 439 -41.85 16.91 -14.95
C ALA A 439 -40.45 17.53 -15.20
N ILE A 440 -39.53 16.75 -15.79
CA ILE A 440 -38.25 17.26 -16.28
C ILE A 440 -38.49 18.29 -17.39
N ALA A 441 -39.32 17.97 -18.38
CA ALA A 441 -39.60 18.90 -19.49
C ALA A 441 -40.25 20.21 -19.01
N GLU A 442 -41.12 20.17 -18.00
CA GLU A 442 -41.68 21.37 -17.36
C GLU A 442 -40.63 22.22 -16.62
N SER A 443 -39.60 21.59 -16.03
CA SER A 443 -38.50 22.33 -15.40
C SER A 443 -37.72 23.20 -16.39
N LEU A 444 -37.66 22.78 -17.66
CA LEU A 444 -36.96 23.50 -18.73
C LEU A 444 -37.65 24.79 -19.16
N LYS A 445 -38.96 24.92 -18.93
CA LYS A 445 -39.67 26.20 -19.16
C LYS A 445 -39.13 27.33 -18.29
N VAL A 446 -38.61 26.99 -17.10
CA VAL A 446 -38.04 27.96 -16.16
C VAL A 446 -36.57 28.23 -16.48
N ASN A 447 -35.89 27.31 -17.15
CA ASN A 447 -34.45 27.34 -17.41
C ASN A 447 -34.19 27.08 -18.91
N ALA A 448 -34.60 28.04 -19.75
CA ALA A 448 -34.70 27.89 -21.20
C ALA A 448 -33.36 27.70 -21.94
N ASP A 449 -32.24 27.94 -21.25
CA ASP A 449 -30.89 27.83 -21.83
C ASP A 449 -30.27 26.43 -21.67
N VAL A 450 -30.95 25.49 -20.97
CA VAL A 450 -30.46 24.13 -20.75
C VAL A 450 -30.94 23.20 -21.87
N VAL A 451 -30.02 22.55 -22.57
CA VAL A 451 -30.31 21.43 -23.47
C VAL A 451 -30.38 20.15 -22.65
N VAL A 452 -31.56 19.54 -22.55
CA VAL A 452 -31.74 18.22 -21.91
C VAL A 452 -31.99 17.16 -22.97
N THR A 453 -31.31 16.02 -22.85
CA THR A 453 -31.67 14.79 -23.57
C THR A 453 -32.21 13.76 -22.59
N CYS A 454 -33.33 13.14 -22.92
CA CYS A 454 -33.89 12.00 -22.22
C CYS A 454 -34.65 11.11 -23.22
N ASP A 455 -34.88 9.84 -22.85
CA ASP A 455 -35.64 8.91 -23.68
C ASP A 455 -37.14 9.27 -23.66
N MET A 456 -37.52 10.26 -24.47
CA MET A 456 -38.89 10.64 -24.72
C MET A 456 -39.14 10.67 -26.21
N ASP A 457 -40.34 10.26 -26.64
CA ASP A 457 -40.71 10.42 -28.03
C ASP A 457 -40.72 11.92 -28.42
N ALA A 458 -40.30 12.22 -29.65
CA ALA A 458 -40.10 13.60 -30.10
C ALA A 458 -41.39 14.45 -30.07
N GLN A 459 -42.55 13.81 -30.15
CA GLN A 459 -43.85 14.48 -30.19
C GLN A 459 -44.27 14.94 -28.79
N THR A 460 -44.06 14.08 -27.78
CA THR A 460 -44.25 14.40 -26.36
C THR A 460 -43.25 15.47 -25.91
N TRP A 461 -41.99 15.41 -26.37
CA TRP A 461 -40.97 16.42 -26.07
C TRP A 461 -41.35 17.81 -26.59
N GLN A 462 -41.75 17.90 -27.86
CA GLN A 462 -42.22 19.15 -28.43
C GLN A 462 -43.47 19.69 -27.71
N SER A 463 -44.40 18.83 -27.28
CA SER A 463 -45.58 19.28 -26.55
C SER A 463 -45.27 19.86 -25.16
N CYS A 464 -44.21 19.37 -24.51
CA CYS A 464 -43.83 19.83 -23.17
C CYS A 464 -42.93 21.07 -23.19
N VAL A 465 -42.02 21.21 -24.16
CA VAL A 465 -41.04 22.31 -24.21
C VAL A 465 -41.58 23.56 -24.92
N THR A 466 -42.61 23.42 -25.77
CA THR A 466 -43.20 24.57 -26.47
C THR A 466 -44.26 25.24 -25.61
N LEU A 467 -43.91 26.36 -24.94
CA LEU A 467 -44.81 27.46 -24.58
C LEU A 467 -44.03 28.73 -24.26
#